data_AF-A0A7S1SCU5-F1
#
_entry.id   AF-A0A7S1SCU5-F1
#
_cell.length_a   1.000
_cell.length_b   1.000
_cell.length_c   1.000
_cell.angle_alpha   90.00
_cell.angle_beta   90.00
_cell.angle_gamma   90.00
#
_symmetry.space_group_name_H-M   'P 1'
#
loop_
_entity.id
_entity.type
_entity.pdbx_description
1 polymer ?
#
loop_
_entity_poly.entity_id
_entity_poly.type
_entity_poly.pdbx_seq_one_letter_code
_entity_poly.pdbx_strand_id
1 'polypeptide(L)'
;AAGRGGAAGAQSGRHSGPSSGPWGLHTAPIDWCESNYAVSGFVAEFWNTVTCVFYVLAGLRALGDVQLPFGAPSCYPLYAVALIMTGTCSAIFHATLWWWGQKSDEIFE
;
A
#
# COMPACT_ATOMS: atom_id res chain seq x y z
N ALA A 1 -26.12 -20.44 32.14
CA ALA A 1 -26.61 -20.77 30.79
C ALA A 1 -25.62 -20.18 29.79
N ALA A 2 -25.02 -21.05 28.98
CA ALA A 2 -23.97 -20.70 28.03
C ALA A 2 -24.52 -19.96 26.81
N GLY A 3 -23.68 -19.07 26.28
CA GLY A 3 -23.43 -18.94 24.84
C GLY A 3 -24.44 -18.16 24.01
N ARG A 4 -23.96 -17.05 23.43
CA ARG A 4 -24.09 -16.76 21.99
C ARG A 4 -22.83 -16.02 21.56
N GLY A 5 -21.85 -16.81 21.08
CA GLY A 5 -20.62 -16.32 20.47
C GLY A 5 -20.93 -15.64 19.13
N GLY A 6 -20.30 -14.47 18.93
CA GLY A 6 -20.22 -13.84 17.62
C GLY A 6 -19.33 -14.67 16.72
N ALA A 7 -19.91 -15.25 15.68
CA ALA A 7 -19.18 -15.89 14.60
C ALA A 7 -18.67 -14.81 13.64
N ALA A 8 -17.46 -14.32 13.90
CA ALA A 8 -16.61 -13.69 12.90
C ALA A 8 -15.34 -14.55 12.83
N GLY A 9 -15.41 -15.63 12.06
CA GLY A 9 -14.35 -16.63 12.00
C GLY A 9 -14.34 -17.33 10.65
N ALA A 10 -13.58 -16.76 9.72
CA ALA A 10 -12.91 -17.48 8.64
C ALA A 10 -11.81 -16.61 8.01
N GLN A 11 -10.82 -16.16 8.80
CA GLN A 11 -9.52 -15.78 8.23
C GLN A 11 -8.67 -17.06 8.13
N SER A 12 -8.88 -17.77 7.02
CA SER A 12 -8.13 -18.96 6.65
C SER A 12 -6.96 -18.55 5.76
N GLY A 13 -5.83 -18.17 6.36
CA GLY A 13 -4.57 -17.96 5.65
C GLY A 13 -3.60 -17.09 6.45
N ARG A 14 -2.60 -17.71 7.09
CA ARG A 14 -1.36 -17.13 7.65
C ARG A 14 -1.24 -15.58 7.72
N HIS A 15 -2.05 -14.91 8.55
CA HIS A 15 -1.78 -13.51 8.94
C HIS A 15 -0.81 -13.51 10.13
N SER A 16 0.46 -13.22 9.88
CA SER A 16 1.51 -13.20 10.90
C SER A 16 1.63 -11.80 11.51
N GLY A 17 0.65 -11.35 12.28
CA GLY A 17 0.77 -10.09 13.02
C GLY A 17 -0.51 -9.59 13.68
N PRO A 18 -0.45 -8.45 14.39
CA PRO A 18 -1.61 -7.84 15.03
C PRO A 18 -2.67 -7.45 13.99
N SER A 19 -3.94 -7.59 14.37
CA SER A 19 -5.09 -7.12 13.57
C SER A 19 -5.42 -5.64 13.78
N SER A 20 -4.61 -4.92 14.57
CA SER A 20 -4.76 -3.49 14.83
C SER A 20 -3.41 -2.81 15.04
N GLY A 21 -3.36 -1.51 14.76
CA GLY A 21 -2.21 -0.65 15.04
C GLY A 21 -2.63 0.82 15.15
N PRO A 22 -1.69 1.78 15.01
CA PRO A 22 -1.98 3.20 15.16
C PRO A 22 -3.03 3.75 14.18
N TRP A 23 -3.19 3.09 13.03
CA TRP A 23 -4.17 3.43 12.01
C TRP A 23 -5.55 2.77 12.21
N GLY A 24 -5.75 2.09 13.35
CA GLY A 24 -6.98 1.39 13.67
C GLY A 24 -6.92 -0.10 13.30
N LEU A 25 -8.10 -0.68 13.02
CA LEU A 25 -8.24 -2.08 12.68
C LEU A 25 -7.83 -2.34 11.23
N HIS A 26 -7.18 -3.48 11.01
CA HIS A 26 -6.99 -4.05 9.68
C HIS A 26 -8.39 -4.36 9.09
N THR A 27 -8.71 -3.71 7.96
CA THR A 27 -10.02 -3.84 7.30
C THR A 27 -9.94 -4.40 5.87
N ALA A 28 -8.74 -4.46 5.28
CA ALA A 28 -8.51 -5.08 3.99
C ALA A 28 -8.82 -6.60 4.00
N PRO A 29 -9.40 -7.16 2.93
CA PRO A 29 -9.60 -8.60 2.78
C PRO A 29 -8.30 -9.36 2.46
N ILE A 30 -7.28 -8.66 1.95
CA ILE A 30 -5.99 -9.22 1.58
C ILE A 30 -4.92 -8.65 2.50
N ASP A 31 -4.05 -9.53 2.97
CA ASP A 31 -2.86 -9.21 3.75
C ASP A 31 -1.77 -10.18 3.30
N TRP A 32 -0.58 -9.64 3.02
CA TRP A 32 0.44 -10.33 2.27
C TRP A 32 1.32 -11.18 3.19
N CYS A 33 2.45 -11.65 2.67
CA CYS A 33 3.33 -12.53 3.44
C CYS A 33 4.18 -11.79 4.49
N GLU A 34 4.21 -10.46 4.47
CA GLU A 34 4.96 -9.68 5.44
C GLU A 34 4.23 -9.67 6.79
N SER A 35 4.99 -9.73 7.89
CA SER A 35 4.40 -9.73 9.23
C SER A 35 4.02 -8.30 9.66
N ASN A 36 2.74 -8.10 10.01
CA ASN A 36 2.22 -6.79 10.40
C ASN A 36 2.95 -6.22 11.62
N TYR A 37 3.41 -4.97 11.51
CA TYR A 37 4.11 -4.18 12.51
C TYR A 37 5.40 -4.84 13.05
N ALA A 38 6.02 -5.75 12.29
CA ALA A 38 7.21 -6.48 12.74
C ALA A 38 8.48 -5.61 12.82
N VAL A 39 8.61 -4.60 11.96
CA VAL A 39 9.78 -3.70 11.90
C VAL A 39 9.48 -2.34 12.53
N SER A 40 8.26 -1.82 12.36
CA SER A 40 7.83 -0.51 12.85
C SER A 40 6.48 -0.62 13.53
N GLY A 41 6.31 0.05 14.67
CA GLY A 41 5.01 0.15 15.34
C GLY A 41 4.00 1.05 14.61
N PHE A 42 4.40 1.72 13.51
CA PHE A 42 3.58 2.68 12.78
C PHE A 42 3.28 2.28 11.32
N VAL A 43 4.03 1.34 10.76
CA VAL A 43 3.86 0.87 9.38
C VAL A 43 3.59 -0.63 9.44
N ALA A 44 2.42 -1.07 8.96
CA ALA A 44 2.02 -2.47 9.05
C ALA A 44 2.97 -3.39 8.28
N GLU A 45 3.12 -3.21 6.98
CA GLU A 45 4.06 -3.99 6.16
C GLU A 45 5.22 -3.08 5.73
N PHE A 46 6.30 -3.08 6.51
CA PHE A 46 7.38 -2.10 6.38
C PHE A 46 8.14 -2.23 5.06
N TRP A 47 8.55 -3.44 4.69
CA TRP A 47 9.32 -3.68 3.48
C TRP A 47 8.47 -3.48 2.24
N ASN A 48 7.21 -3.92 2.24
CA ASN A 48 6.26 -3.61 1.17
C ASN A 48 6.05 -2.10 1.04
N THR A 49 5.91 -1.36 2.14
CA THR A 49 5.77 0.12 2.08
C THR A 49 7.03 0.80 1.52
N VAL A 50 8.22 0.35 1.92
CA VAL A 50 9.51 0.92 1.46
C VAL A 50 9.71 0.69 -0.03
N THR A 51 9.32 -0.48 -0.57
CA THR A 51 9.45 -0.73 -2.00
C THR A 51 8.56 0.22 -2.82
N CYS A 52 7.35 0.52 -2.35
CA CYS A 52 6.44 1.49 -2.98
C CYS A 52 7.02 2.91 -3.03
N VAL A 53 7.81 3.33 -2.02
CA VAL A 53 8.48 4.64 -2.03
C VAL A 53 9.43 4.78 -3.23
N PHE A 54 10.08 3.70 -3.68
CA PHE A 54 10.93 3.78 -4.87
C PHE A 54 10.14 4.09 -6.15
N TYR A 55 8.87 3.69 -6.25
CA TYR A 55 8.01 4.03 -7.39
C TYR A 55 7.73 5.53 -7.41
N VAL A 56 7.44 6.12 -6.23
CA VAL A 56 7.27 7.57 -6.08
C VAL A 56 8.53 8.31 -6.48
N LEU A 57 9.70 7.88 -6.00
CA LEU A 57 10.99 8.49 -6.35
C LEU A 57 11.27 8.40 -7.85
N ALA A 58 10.99 7.25 -8.48
CA ALA A 58 11.14 7.07 -9.92
C ALA A 58 10.22 8.00 -10.73
N GLY A 59 8.95 8.12 -10.33
CA GLY A 59 8.00 9.03 -10.98
C GLY A 59 8.36 10.51 -10.80
N LEU A 60 8.84 10.92 -9.61
CA LEU A 60 9.35 12.28 -9.38
C LEU A 60 10.58 12.58 -10.23
N ARG A 61 11.50 11.61 -10.34
CA ARG A 61 12.67 11.71 -11.21
C ARG A 61 12.26 11.87 -12.68
N ALA A 62 11.28 11.10 -13.13
CA ALA A 62 10.72 11.17 -14.49
C ALA A 62 10.04 12.52 -14.75
N LEU A 63 9.29 13.07 -13.80
CA LEU A 63 8.75 14.43 -13.95
C LEU A 63 9.84 15.50 -14.11
N GLY A 64 10.97 15.36 -13.42
CA GLY A 64 12.13 16.25 -13.59
C GLY A 64 12.77 16.13 -14.97
N ASP A 65 12.70 14.96 -15.61
CA ASP A 65 13.25 14.73 -16.95
C ASP A 65 12.39 15.32 -18.09
N VAL A 66 11.13 15.68 -17.82
CA VAL A 66 10.22 16.29 -18.82
C VAL A 66 10.83 17.56 -19.45
N GLN A 67 11.68 18.26 -18.70
CA GLN A 67 12.32 19.51 -19.13
C GLN A 67 13.62 19.29 -19.92
N LEU A 68 14.07 18.04 -20.12
CA LEU A 68 15.31 17.76 -20.82
C LEU A 68 15.20 18.02 -22.33
N PRO A 69 16.28 18.50 -22.96
CA PRO A 69 16.28 18.98 -24.35
C PRO A 69 16.01 17.91 -25.42
N PHE A 70 16.00 16.62 -25.04
CA PHE A 70 15.79 15.50 -25.97
C PHE A 70 14.31 15.22 -26.27
N GLY A 71 13.38 15.96 -25.68
CA GLY A 71 11.95 15.93 -26.02
C GLY A 71 11.28 14.63 -25.60
N ALA A 72 10.71 14.58 -24.40
CA ALA A 72 9.88 13.47 -23.99
C ALA A 72 8.56 13.44 -24.79
N PRO A 73 7.99 12.25 -25.09
CA PRO A 73 6.65 12.15 -25.66
C PRO A 73 5.63 12.94 -24.84
N SER A 74 4.58 13.48 -25.48
CA SER A 74 3.55 14.29 -24.80
C SER A 74 2.82 13.53 -23.69
N CYS A 75 2.79 12.20 -23.73
CA CYS A 75 2.22 11.34 -22.69
C CYS A 75 3.18 11.05 -21.53
N TYR A 76 4.46 11.42 -21.62
CA TYR A 76 5.46 11.11 -20.61
C TYR A 76 5.14 11.69 -19.21
N PRO A 77 4.63 12.94 -19.08
CA PRO A 77 4.17 13.44 -17.78
C PRO A 77 3.03 12.61 -17.18
N LEU A 78 2.12 12.10 -18.02
CA LEU A 78 1.02 11.24 -17.56
C LEU A 78 1.55 9.94 -16.98
N TYR A 79 2.55 9.32 -17.63
CA TYR A 79 3.23 8.14 -17.11
C TYR A 79 3.92 8.41 -15.77
N ALA A 80 4.62 9.53 -15.66
CA ALA A 80 5.32 9.90 -14.43
C ALA A 80 4.35 10.15 -13.26
N VAL A 81 3.20 10.78 -13.52
CA VAL A 81 2.11 10.93 -12.54
C VAL A 81 1.51 9.57 -12.18
N ALA A 82 1.28 8.70 -13.15
CA ALA A 82 0.75 7.36 -12.90
C ALA A 82 1.67 6.59 -11.93
N LEU A 83 3.00 6.58 -12.17
CA LEU A 83 3.96 5.95 -11.26
C LEU A 83 3.92 6.51 -9.83
N ILE A 84 3.79 7.83 -9.68
CA ILE A 84 3.67 8.46 -8.36
C ILE A 84 2.39 7.99 -7.67
N MET A 85 1.28 7.91 -8.40
CA MET A 85 0.01 7.43 -7.87
C MET A 85 0.08 5.96 -7.47
N THR A 86 0.62 5.09 -8.32
CA THR A 86 0.85 3.66 -8.01
C THR A 86 1.66 3.52 -6.72
N GLY A 87 2.80 4.19 -6.62
CA GLY A 87 3.65 4.11 -5.42
C GLY A 87 2.99 4.68 -4.17
N THR A 88 2.24 5.78 -4.30
CA THR A 88 1.60 6.44 -3.15
C THR A 88 0.42 5.63 -2.62
N CYS A 89 -0.46 5.16 -3.49
CA CYS A 89 -1.63 4.36 -3.12
C CYS A 89 -1.20 3.02 -2.51
N SER A 90 -0.20 2.36 -3.11
CA SER A 90 0.39 1.13 -2.59
C SER A 90 1.05 1.33 -1.23
N ALA A 91 1.84 2.41 -1.06
CA ALA A 91 2.44 2.74 0.24
C ALA A 91 1.38 3.00 1.33
N ILE A 92 0.29 3.70 1.01
CA ILE A 92 -0.81 3.94 1.96
C ILE A 92 -1.48 2.62 2.34
N PHE A 93 -1.74 1.74 1.37
CA PHE A 93 -2.30 0.42 1.63
C PHE A 93 -1.41 -0.40 2.56
N HIS A 94 -0.15 -0.61 2.21
CA HIS A 94 0.78 -1.42 3.01
C HIS A 94 1.10 -0.81 4.38
N ALA A 95 1.04 0.52 4.52
CA ALA A 95 1.25 1.17 5.81
C ALA A 95 0.05 1.01 6.77
N THR A 96 -1.17 0.95 6.25
CA THR A 96 -2.41 1.05 7.05
C THR A 96 -3.28 -0.21 7.06
N LEU A 97 -3.20 -1.04 6.02
CA LEU A 97 -4.08 -2.18 5.73
C LEU A 97 -5.58 -1.82 5.74
N TRP A 98 -5.90 -0.61 5.27
CA TRP A 98 -7.28 -0.18 5.10
C TRP A 98 -7.90 -0.75 3.83
N TRP A 99 -9.18 -1.14 3.92
CA TRP A 99 -9.95 -1.56 2.74
C TRP A 99 -9.96 -0.50 1.63
N TRP A 100 -10.16 0.77 1.99
CA TRP A 100 -10.12 1.87 1.02
C TRP A 100 -8.71 2.12 0.45
N GLY A 101 -7.67 1.78 1.23
CA GLY A 101 -6.29 1.78 0.75
C GLY A 101 -6.07 0.70 -0.29
N GLN A 102 -6.53 -0.53 -0.05
CA GLN A 102 -6.47 -1.61 -1.02
C GLN A 102 -7.20 -1.23 -2.32
N LYS A 103 -8.39 -0.62 -2.23
CA LYS A 103 -9.12 -0.21 -3.43
C LYS A 103 -8.44 0.92 -4.20
N SER A 104 -7.73 1.82 -3.53
CA SER A 104 -6.97 2.86 -4.23
C SER A 104 -5.73 2.27 -4.90
N ASP A 105 -5.02 1.37 -4.24
CA ASP A 105 -3.89 0.63 -4.79
C ASP A 105 -4.28 -0.11 -6.08
N GLU A 106 -5.33 -0.93 -6.03
CA GLU A 106 -5.85 -1.68 -7.19
C GLU A 106 -6.32 -0.80 -8.37
N ILE A 107 -6.66 0.48 -8.14
CA ILE A 107 -7.07 1.42 -9.21
C ILE A 107 -5.85 1.99 -9.96
N PHE A 108 -4.70 2.09 -9.28
CA PHE A 108 -3.49 2.71 -9.81
C PHE A 108 -2.35 1.72 -10.10
N GLU A 109 -2.51 0.42 -9.79
CA GLU A 109 -1.66 -0.68 -10.26
C GLU A 109 -1.80 -0.91 -11.78
#